data_AF-A0A0S8DCU2-F1
#
_entry.id   AF-A0A0S8DCU2-F1
#
_cell.length_a   1.000
_cell.length_b   1.000
_cell.length_c   1.000
_cell.angle_alpha   90.00
_cell.angle_beta   90.00
_cell.angle_gamma   90.00
#
_symmetry.space_group_name_H-M   'P 1'
#
loop_
_entity.id
_entity.type
_entity.pdbx_description
1 polymer ?
#
loop_
_entity_poly.entity_id
_entity_poly.type
_entity_poly.pdbx_seq_one_letter_code
_entity_poly.pdbx_strand_id
1 'polypeptide(L)'
;MASAHIIRTGTVTAALLLLFSIPAAALAQAAPGWTELTDSQREILKPLAGEWDQIEPDRRQNWLRVAKRYPELPPEKQQRLQERMRQWAQLTPEQRERARERYRQMRELSPEERQELHLRWEQYQDLPESRRQELRERHYDGSRRD
;
A
#
# COMPACT_ATOMS: atom_id res chain seq x y z
N MET A 1 39.69 -42.80 -45.03
CA MET A 1 38.95 -43.48 -43.94
C MET A 1 39.91 -43.71 -42.76
N ALA A 2 39.36 -43.84 -41.55
CA ALA A 2 40.05 -43.95 -40.26
C ALA A 2 40.75 -42.66 -39.75
N SER A 3 40.43 -42.33 -38.48
CA SER A 3 40.88 -41.16 -37.73
C SER A 3 41.60 -41.60 -36.45
N ALA A 4 42.57 -40.81 -35.96
CA ALA A 4 43.02 -40.67 -34.55
C ALA A 4 44.42 -40.01 -34.55
N HIS A 5 44.65 -38.81 -33.98
CA HIS A 5 44.72 -38.45 -32.54
C HIS A 5 46.02 -38.99 -31.86
N ILE A 6 46.82 -38.28 -31.05
CA ILE A 6 46.94 -36.91 -30.44
C ILE A 6 48.50 -36.69 -30.33
N ILE A 7 49.11 -35.50 -30.27
CA ILE A 7 49.37 -34.62 -29.11
C ILE A 7 50.10 -33.37 -29.65
N ARG A 8 49.70 -32.14 -29.27
CA ARG A 8 50.59 -30.97 -29.31
C ARG A 8 50.31 -30.01 -28.13
N THR A 9 51.28 -29.97 -27.21
CA THR A 9 51.83 -28.78 -26.53
C THR A 9 50.88 -27.70 -25.99
N GLY A 10 51.04 -27.33 -24.70
CA GLY A 10 50.86 -25.93 -24.29
C GLY A 10 50.36 -25.68 -22.88
N THR A 11 51.27 -25.25 -22.00
CA THR A 11 50.99 -24.56 -20.73
C THR A 11 52.02 -23.42 -20.60
N VAL A 12 51.82 -22.30 -19.89
CA VAL A 12 50.73 -21.82 -19.01
C VAL A 12 50.51 -20.31 -19.35
N THR A 13 49.30 -19.73 -19.25
CA THR A 13 49.08 -18.38 -18.63
C THR A 13 47.63 -17.88 -18.67
N ALA A 14 47.26 -17.17 -17.60
CA ALA A 14 45.91 -16.68 -17.29
C ALA A 14 45.42 -15.50 -18.14
N ALA A 15 44.09 -15.41 -18.31
CA ALA A 15 43.40 -14.15 -18.66
C ALA A 15 42.00 -14.09 -18.03
N LEU A 16 41.92 -13.40 -16.89
CA LEU A 16 40.78 -12.64 -16.36
C LEU A 16 39.36 -13.21 -16.57
N LEU A 17 38.87 -13.98 -15.58
CA LEU A 17 37.43 -14.15 -15.34
C LEU A 17 36.83 -12.80 -14.93
N LEU A 18 36.28 -12.04 -15.89
CA LEU A 18 35.32 -10.99 -15.60
C LEU A 18 33.98 -11.62 -15.19
N LEU A 19 33.97 -12.18 -13.99
CA LEU A 19 32.74 -12.31 -13.21
C LEU A 19 32.20 -10.89 -13.00
N PHE A 20 31.23 -10.51 -13.83
CA PHE A 20 30.31 -9.42 -13.50
C PHE A 20 29.56 -9.83 -12.23
N SER A 21 30.16 -9.54 -11.08
CA SER A 21 29.43 -9.35 -9.84
C SER A 21 28.52 -8.15 -10.05
N ILE A 22 27.36 -8.39 -10.67
CA ILE A 22 26.18 -7.56 -10.42
C ILE A 22 26.01 -7.63 -8.90
N PRO A 23 26.20 -6.52 -8.16
CA PRO A 23 26.01 -6.56 -6.73
C PRO A 23 24.56 -6.98 -6.49
N ALA A 24 24.35 -8.10 -5.79
CA ALA A 24 23.02 -8.59 -5.43
C ALA A 24 22.30 -7.70 -4.40
N ALA A 25 22.76 -6.45 -4.23
CA ALA A 25 21.91 -5.31 -3.99
C ALA A 25 20.95 -5.10 -5.18
N ALA A 26 20.01 -6.04 -5.34
CA ALA A 26 18.64 -5.66 -5.64
C ALA A 26 18.18 -4.77 -4.48
N LEU A 27 18.60 -3.50 -4.53
CA LEU A 27 18.16 -2.46 -3.63
C LEU A 27 16.64 -2.58 -3.56
N ALA A 28 16.09 -2.69 -2.34
CA ALA A 28 14.65 -2.61 -2.15
C ALA A 28 14.20 -1.35 -2.89
N GLN A 29 13.44 -1.51 -3.98
CA GLN A 29 13.14 -0.41 -4.89
C GLN A 29 12.33 0.60 -4.10
N ALA A 30 12.99 1.65 -3.63
CA ALA A 30 12.36 2.74 -2.95
C ALA A 30 11.28 3.25 -3.90
N ALA A 31 10.03 3.26 -3.43
CA ALA A 31 8.93 3.66 -4.29
C ALA A 31 9.21 5.07 -4.85
N PRO A 32 8.92 5.32 -6.13
CA PRO A 32 9.32 6.55 -6.80
C PRO A 32 8.85 7.82 -6.07
N GLY A 33 9.66 8.88 -6.18
CA GLY A 33 9.27 10.22 -5.77
C GLY A 33 8.13 10.78 -6.63
N TRP A 34 7.49 11.86 -6.19
CA TRP A 34 6.31 12.40 -6.89
C TRP A 34 6.59 12.78 -8.37
N THR A 35 7.80 13.29 -8.63
CA THR A 35 8.27 13.69 -9.97
C THR A 35 8.56 12.50 -10.89
N GLU A 36 8.86 11.32 -10.33
CA GLU A 36 9.22 10.10 -11.06
C GLU A 36 7.99 9.26 -11.47
N LEU A 37 6.81 9.61 -10.96
CA LEU A 37 5.54 8.97 -11.33
C LEU A 37 5.19 9.23 -12.81
N THR A 38 4.50 8.28 -13.44
CA THR A 38 3.92 8.49 -14.78
C THR A 38 2.75 9.49 -14.71
N ASP A 39 2.40 10.15 -15.82
CA ASP A 39 1.30 11.11 -15.85
C ASP A 39 -0.04 10.50 -15.38
N SER A 40 -0.31 9.25 -15.79
CA SER A 40 -1.47 8.49 -15.34
C SER A 40 -1.45 8.25 -13.83
N GLN A 41 -0.28 7.91 -13.26
CA GLN A 41 -0.14 7.76 -11.80
C GLN A 41 -0.32 9.10 -11.08
N ARG A 42 0.26 10.20 -11.59
CA ARG A 42 0.09 11.54 -11.00
C ARG A 42 -1.36 12.01 -11.00
N GLU A 43 -2.09 11.82 -12.09
CA GLU A 43 -3.51 12.23 -12.13
C GLU A 43 -4.39 11.37 -11.21
N ILE A 44 -4.14 10.05 -11.12
CA ILE A 44 -4.87 9.17 -10.19
C ILE A 44 -4.53 9.49 -8.73
N LEU A 45 -3.26 9.75 -8.41
CA LEU A 45 -2.76 9.97 -7.04
C LEU A 45 -2.70 11.45 -6.63
N LYS A 46 -3.23 12.35 -7.47
CA LYS A 46 -3.26 13.80 -7.29
C LYS A 46 -3.66 14.30 -5.90
N PRO A 47 -4.65 13.70 -5.19
CA PRO A 47 -4.98 14.15 -3.83
C PRO A 47 -3.89 13.89 -2.79
N LEU A 48 -2.93 13.00 -3.07
CA LEU A 48 -1.80 12.68 -2.20
C LEU A 48 -0.53 13.49 -2.54
N ALA A 49 -0.55 14.33 -3.59
CA ALA A 49 0.65 14.95 -4.17
C ALA A 49 1.54 15.68 -3.15
N GLY A 50 0.97 16.55 -2.30
CA GLY A 50 1.73 17.34 -1.33
C GLY A 50 2.35 16.53 -0.18
N GLU A 51 1.86 15.31 0.04
CA GLU A 51 2.30 14.42 1.12
C GLU A 51 3.09 13.21 0.59
N TRP A 52 3.17 13.03 -0.74
CA TRP A 52 3.63 11.79 -1.36
C TRP A 52 5.02 11.35 -0.88
N ASP A 53 5.99 12.26 -0.89
CA ASP A 53 7.37 11.95 -0.52
C ASP A 53 7.55 11.77 1.00
N GLN A 54 6.57 12.19 1.82
CA GLN A 54 6.49 11.92 3.26
C GLN A 54 5.87 10.54 3.57
N ILE A 55 5.21 9.89 2.60
CA ILE A 55 4.63 8.55 2.76
C ILE A 55 5.77 7.51 2.69
N GLU A 56 5.76 6.56 3.63
CA GLU A 56 6.77 5.52 3.76
C GLU A 56 6.87 4.69 2.45
N PRO A 57 8.06 4.25 2.00
CA PRO A 57 8.23 3.62 0.69
C PRO A 57 7.27 2.44 0.41
N ASP A 58 7.09 1.55 1.38
CA ASP A 58 6.14 0.43 1.27
C ASP A 58 4.68 0.92 1.10
N ARG A 59 4.32 2.05 1.71
CA ARG A 59 2.98 2.64 1.62
C ARG A 59 2.77 3.31 0.27
N ARG A 60 3.77 4.02 -0.26
CA ARG A 60 3.77 4.48 -1.66
C ARG A 60 3.61 3.32 -2.64
N GLN A 61 4.34 2.21 -2.44
CA GLN A 61 4.21 1.02 -3.29
C GLN A 61 2.81 0.40 -3.24
N ASN A 62 2.13 0.44 -2.09
CA ASN A 62 0.73 0.04 -1.98
C ASN A 62 -0.21 0.98 -2.77
N TRP A 63 -0.01 2.31 -2.69
CA TRP A 63 -0.76 3.28 -3.49
C TRP A 63 -0.53 3.13 -5.00
N LEU A 64 0.68 2.80 -5.45
CA LEU A 64 0.97 2.50 -6.86
C LEU A 64 0.23 1.23 -7.33
N ARG A 65 0.14 0.19 -6.47
CA ARG A 65 -0.65 -1.02 -6.77
C ARG A 65 -2.15 -0.73 -6.85
N VAL A 66 -2.65 0.23 -6.06
CA VAL A 66 -4.02 0.74 -6.13
C VAL A 66 -4.24 1.54 -7.41
N ALA A 67 -3.33 2.45 -7.76
CA ALA A 67 -3.39 3.24 -8.99
C ALA A 67 -3.38 2.35 -10.26
N LYS A 68 -2.58 1.28 -10.28
CA LYS A 68 -2.58 0.31 -11.39
C LYS A 68 -3.97 -0.31 -11.65
N ARG A 69 -4.75 -0.55 -10.59
CA ARG A 69 -6.10 -1.15 -10.67
C ARG A 69 -7.22 -0.11 -10.81
N TYR A 70 -6.93 1.18 -10.62
CA TYR A 70 -7.92 2.24 -10.61
C TYR A 70 -8.76 2.31 -11.91
N PRO A 71 -8.18 2.18 -13.13
CA PRO A 71 -8.97 2.23 -14.36
C PRO A 71 -9.96 1.07 -14.53
N GLU A 72 -9.71 -0.06 -13.86
CA GLU A 72 -10.58 -1.26 -13.87
C GLU A 72 -11.78 -1.13 -12.92
N LEU A 73 -11.81 -0.09 -12.08
CA LEU A 73 -12.89 0.12 -11.10
C LEU A 73 -14.10 0.83 -11.74
N PRO A 74 -15.33 0.43 -11.40
CA PRO A 74 -16.53 1.24 -11.68
C PRO A 74 -16.43 2.69 -11.17
N PRO A 75 -17.07 3.67 -11.82
CA PRO A 75 -16.94 5.09 -11.49
C PRO A 75 -17.20 5.43 -10.02
N GLU A 76 -18.16 4.75 -9.38
CA GLU A 76 -18.52 5.00 -7.98
C GLU A 76 -17.42 4.50 -7.03
N LYS A 77 -16.70 3.43 -7.41
CA LYS A 77 -15.53 2.94 -6.67
C LYS A 77 -14.33 3.86 -6.87
N GLN A 78 -14.13 4.39 -8.09
CA GLN A 78 -13.12 5.40 -8.38
C GLN A 78 -13.34 6.68 -7.54
N GLN A 79 -14.56 7.22 -7.53
CA GLN A 79 -14.93 8.39 -6.73
C GLN A 79 -14.71 8.18 -5.22
N ARG A 80 -15.15 7.04 -4.67
CA ARG A 80 -14.91 6.72 -3.24
C ARG A 80 -13.43 6.57 -2.90
N LEU A 81 -12.61 6.13 -3.85
CA LEU A 81 -11.17 6.01 -3.66
C LEU A 81 -10.48 7.38 -3.69
N GLN A 82 -10.85 8.25 -4.64
CA GLN A 82 -10.41 9.66 -4.67
C GLN A 82 -10.78 10.40 -3.38
N GLU A 83 -11.98 10.17 -2.86
CA GLU A 83 -12.43 10.76 -1.58
C GLU A 83 -11.60 10.27 -0.40
N ARG A 84 -11.30 8.96 -0.31
CA ARG A 84 -10.41 8.42 0.72
C ARG A 84 -8.99 8.98 0.63
N MET A 85 -8.47 9.24 -0.57
CA MET A 85 -7.17 9.89 -0.75
C MET A 85 -7.17 11.33 -0.22
N ARG A 86 -8.22 12.11 -0.52
CA ARG A 86 -8.40 13.47 0.06
C ARG A 86 -8.45 13.45 1.58
N GLN A 87 -9.28 12.56 2.14
CA GLN A 87 -9.41 12.41 3.60
C GLN A 87 -8.07 12.02 4.24
N TRP A 88 -7.32 11.09 3.63
CA TRP A 88 -5.99 10.70 4.12
C TRP A 88 -4.99 11.86 4.12
N ALA A 89 -4.95 12.66 3.05
CA ALA A 89 -4.07 13.83 2.96
C ALA A 89 -4.38 14.89 4.04
N GLN A 90 -5.64 14.99 4.47
CA GLN A 90 -6.07 15.90 5.56
C GLN A 90 -5.73 15.40 6.97
N LEU A 91 -5.39 14.11 7.14
CA LEU A 91 -5.03 13.58 8.47
C LEU A 91 -3.66 14.10 8.91
N THR A 92 -3.54 14.50 10.18
CA THR A 92 -2.24 14.76 10.81
C THR A 92 -1.41 13.46 10.97
N PRO A 93 -0.08 13.53 11.14
CA PRO A 93 0.74 12.33 11.36
C PRO A 93 0.24 11.46 12.51
N GLU A 94 -0.21 12.06 13.62
CA GLU A 94 -0.79 11.35 14.76
C GLU A 94 -2.14 10.69 14.43
N GLN A 95 -3.01 11.38 13.68
CA GLN A 95 -4.27 10.79 13.21
C GLN A 95 -4.02 9.61 12.25
N ARG A 96 -2.97 9.69 11.41
CA ARG A 96 -2.53 8.56 10.56
C ARG A 96 -2.04 7.40 11.41
N GLU A 97 -1.28 7.62 12.47
CA GLU A 97 -0.90 6.54 13.41
C GLU A 97 -2.12 5.91 14.08
N ARG A 98 -3.03 6.71 14.64
CA ARG A 98 -4.27 6.20 15.25
C ARG A 98 -5.12 5.40 14.25
N ALA A 99 -5.13 5.79 12.97
CA ALA A 99 -5.78 5.03 11.90
C ALA A 99 -5.05 3.72 11.56
N ARG A 100 -3.70 3.72 11.53
CA ARG A 100 -2.86 2.51 11.37
C ARG A 100 -3.08 1.53 12.53
N GLU A 101 -3.14 2.02 13.76
CA GLU A 101 -3.39 1.26 14.98
C GLU A 101 -4.72 0.51 14.91
N ARG A 102 -5.82 1.25 14.65
CA ARG A 102 -7.16 0.67 14.48
C ARG A 102 -7.22 -0.34 13.34
N TYR A 103 -6.49 -0.12 12.25
CA TYR A 103 -6.42 -1.08 11.14
C TYR A 103 -5.69 -2.38 11.52
N ARG A 104 -4.61 -2.30 12.33
CA ARG A 104 -3.91 -3.49 12.84
C ARG A 104 -4.83 -4.33 13.71
N GLN A 105 -5.44 -3.71 14.72
CA GLN A 105 -6.42 -4.34 15.61
C GLN A 105 -7.56 -5.02 14.82
N MET A 106 -8.15 -4.32 13.84
CA MET A 106 -9.20 -4.84 12.97
C MET A 106 -8.76 -6.03 12.10
N ARG A 107 -7.49 -6.09 11.71
CA ARG A 107 -6.91 -7.18 10.90
C ARG A 107 -6.56 -8.40 11.74
N GLU A 108 -6.29 -8.21 13.03
CA GLU A 108 -5.94 -9.27 13.99
C GLU A 108 -7.17 -10.02 14.50
N LEU A 109 -8.37 -9.42 14.40
CA LEU A 109 -9.65 -10.06 14.76
C LEU A 109 -9.82 -11.44 14.09
N SER A 110 -10.37 -12.39 14.83
CA SER A 110 -10.78 -13.70 14.33
C SER A 110 -11.90 -13.61 13.28
N PRO A 111 -12.15 -14.65 12.48
CA PRO A 111 -13.32 -14.71 11.60
C PRO A 111 -14.65 -14.48 12.34
N GLU A 112 -14.78 -15.05 13.54
CA GLU A 112 -15.95 -14.97 14.40
C GLU A 112 -16.14 -13.55 14.95
N GLU A 113 -15.07 -12.91 15.46
CA GLU A 113 -15.10 -11.52 15.95
C GLU A 113 -15.45 -10.53 14.81
N ARG A 114 -14.95 -10.79 13.60
CA ARG A 114 -15.32 -10.01 12.40
C ARG A 114 -16.78 -10.21 12.02
N GLN A 115 -17.31 -11.41 12.15
CA GLN A 115 -18.73 -11.70 11.90
C GLN A 115 -19.63 -11.03 12.96
N GLU A 116 -19.26 -11.08 14.24
CA GLU A 116 -20.00 -10.38 15.30
C GLU A 116 -19.99 -8.86 15.07
N LEU A 117 -18.83 -8.28 14.74
CA LEU A 117 -18.74 -6.86 14.39
C LEU A 117 -19.63 -6.49 13.20
N HIS A 118 -19.70 -7.35 12.17
CA HIS A 118 -20.57 -7.15 11.02
C HIS A 118 -22.05 -7.16 11.41
N LEU A 119 -22.49 -8.13 12.22
CA LEU A 119 -23.88 -8.23 12.70
C LEU A 119 -24.27 -7.04 13.57
N ARG A 120 -23.40 -6.61 14.49
CA ARG A 120 -23.62 -5.39 15.30
C ARG A 120 -23.73 -4.14 14.43
N TRP A 121 -22.97 -4.08 13.33
CA TRP A 121 -23.03 -2.97 12.38
C TRP A 121 -24.31 -2.95 11.56
N GLU A 122 -24.81 -4.11 11.10
CA GLU A 122 -26.11 -4.22 10.41
C GLU A 122 -27.25 -3.80 11.35
N GLN A 123 -27.30 -4.36 12.56
CA GLN A 123 -28.26 -3.96 13.59
C GLN A 123 -28.24 -2.46 13.87
N TYR A 124 -27.05 -1.83 13.89
CA TYR A 124 -26.93 -0.39 14.04
C TYR A 124 -27.44 0.39 12.82
N GLN A 125 -27.29 -0.13 11.59
CA GLN A 125 -27.84 0.53 10.39
C GLN A 125 -29.37 0.50 10.35
N ASP A 126 -29.99 -0.58 10.83
CA ASP A 126 -31.45 -0.75 10.90
C ASP A 126 -32.13 0.12 11.97
N LEU A 127 -31.36 0.72 12.88
CA LEU A 127 -31.92 1.63 13.89
C LEU A 127 -32.50 2.90 13.25
N PRO A 128 -33.67 3.39 13.74
CA PRO A 128 -34.22 4.69 13.34
C PRO A 128 -33.20 5.82 13.50
N GLU A 129 -33.24 6.83 12.62
CA GLU A 129 -32.25 7.92 12.63
C GLU A 129 -32.13 8.63 14.00
N SER A 130 -33.25 8.83 14.70
CA SER A 130 -33.26 9.39 16.05
C SER A 130 -32.46 8.55 17.06
N ARG A 131 -32.54 7.22 16.97
CA ARG A 131 -31.76 6.30 17.82
C ARG A 131 -30.28 6.29 17.43
N ARG A 132 -29.97 6.33 16.13
CA ARG A 132 -28.58 6.44 15.67
C ARG A 132 -27.97 7.78 16.10
N GLN A 133 -28.73 8.87 16.08
CA GLN A 133 -28.31 10.17 16.58
C GLN A 133 -28.02 10.14 18.09
N GLU A 134 -28.94 9.60 18.90
CA GLU A 134 -28.76 9.43 20.35
C GLU A 134 -27.45 8.67 20.68
N LEU A 135 -27.16 7.60 19.92
CA LEU A 135 -25.92 6.80 20.09
C LEU A 135 -24.67 7.57 19.67
N ARG A 136 -24.71 8.36 18.58
CA ARG A 136 -23.59 9.21 18.14
C ARG A 136 -23.29 10.31 19.15
N GLU A 137 -24.31 10.98 19.69
CA GLU A 137 -24.16 12.04 20.70
C GLU A 137 -23.60 11.48 22.01
N ARG A 138 -24.09 10.33 22.47
CA ARG A 138 -23.57 9.61 23.64
C ARG A 138 -22.10 9.23 23.49
N HIS A 139 -21.70 8.72 22.32
CA HIS A 139 -20.30 8.40 22.02
C HIS A 139 -19.42 9.66 21.94
N TYR A 140 -19.96 10.78 21.44
CA TYR A 140 -19.25 12.05 21.35
C TYR A 140 -18.96 12.66 22.73
N ASP A 141 -19.93 12.66 23.65
CA ASP A 141 -19.76 13.12 25.04
C ASP A 141 -18.69 12.32 25.78
N GLY A 142 -18.73 10.98 25.69
CA GLY A 142 -17.69 10.12 26.29
C GLY A 142 -16.28 10.46 25.81
N SER A 143 -16.10 10.65 24.49
CA SER A 143 -14.79 10.96 23.88
C SER A 143 -14.24 12.36 24.17
N ARG A 144 -14.92 13.17 24.99
CA ARG A 144 -14.51 14.54 25.35
C ARG A 144 -14.09 14.69 26.82
N ARG A 145 -14.12 13.60 27.60
CA ARG A 145 -13.83 13.60 29.05
C ARG A 145 -12.52 12.89 29.42
N ASP A 146 -11.84 12.33 28.42
CA ASP A 146 -10.51 11.71 28.47
C ASP A 146 -9.50 12.55 27.66
#